data_AF-A0A1Q9SPK9-F1
#
_entry.id   AF-A0A1Q9SPK9-F1
#
_cell.length_a   1.000
_cell.length_b   1.000
_cell.length_c   1.000
_cell.angle_alpha   90.00
_cell.angle_beta   90.00
_cell.angle_gamma   90.00
#
_symmetry.space_group_name_H-M   'P 1'
#
loop_
_entity.id
_entity.type
_entity.pdbx_description
1 polymer ?
#
loop_
_entity_poly.entity_id
_entity_poly.type
_entity_poly.pdbx_seq_one_letter_code
_entity_poly.pdbx_strand_id
1 'polypeptide(L)'
;MSERVAQDTEAVEGPTQEEFVTWVEGLVSQMESVDRSANMHWCAHWWAHTEAVDRLTALHAQWLVAKEENSMSHWWVSHFDAHAKVLFAIHGPFGQCGTKHVEKGVRRTLACEQPPATWSW
;
A
#
# COMPACT_ATOMS: atom_id res chain seq x y z
N MET A 1 8.94 -47.05 18.53
CA MET A 1 7.91 -46.44 17.66
C MET A 1 7.80 -45.00 18.11
N SER A 2 8.39 -44.06 17.36
CA SER A 2 8.47 -42.65 17.76
C SER A 2 7.38 -41.90 17.00
N GLU A 3 6.36 -41.49 17.71
CA GLU A 3 5.26 -40.66 17.19
C GLU A 3 5.82 -39.29 16.83
N ARG A 4 5.81 -38.96 15.54
CA ARG A 4 6.03 -37.58 15.07
C ARG A 4 4.72 -36.85 15.30
N VAL A 5 4.68 -36.00 16.32
CA VAL A 5 3.65 -34.98 16.47
C VAL A 5 3.74 -34.07 15.24
N ALA A 6 2.76 -34.18 14.35
CA ALA A 6 2.57 -33.21 13.28
C ALA A 6 2.21 -31.88 13.96
N GLN A 7 3.09 -30.89 13.83
CA GLN A 7 2.77 -29.52 14.18
C GLN A 7 1.81 -28.99 13.11
N ASP A 8 0.53 -28.91 13.46
CA ASP A 8 -0.44 -28.09 12.74
C ASP A 8 0.07 -26.65 12.80
N THR A 9 0.63 -26.19 11.68
CA THR A 9 0.93 -24.79 11.48
C THR A 9 -0.40 -24.15 11.11
N GLU A 10 -1.10 -23.57 12.09
CA GLU A 10 -2.21 -22.68 11.82
C GLU A 10 -1.67 -21.55 10.94
N ALA A 11 -2.05 -21.56 9.65
CA ALA A 11 -1.81 -20.43 8.78
C ALA A 11 -2.54 -19.25 9.40
N VAL A 12 -1.80 -18.24 9.84
CA VAL A 12 -2.40 -16.96 10.20
C VAL A 12 -2.95 -16.40 8.89
N GLU A 13 -4.23 -16.67 8.63
CA GLU A 13 -4.90 -16.20 7.43
C GLU A 13 -4.96 -14.67 7.52
N GLY A 14 -4.23 -14.01 6.62
CA GLY A 14 -4.31 -12.57 6.46
C GLY A 14 -5.71 -12.15 6.03
N PRO A 15 -6.01 -10.84 6.07
CA PRO A 15 -7.31 -10.32 5.65
C PRO A 15 -7.60 -10.70 4.19
N THR A 16 -8.85 -11.01 3.92
CA THR A 16 -9.36 -11.29 2.57
C THR A 16 -9.25 -10.05 1.67
N GLN A 17 -9.34 -10.26 0.35
CA GLN A 17 -9.32 -9.15 -0.61
C GLN A 17 -10.49 -8.21 -0.38
N GLU A 18 -11.68 -8.73 -0.08
CA GLU A 18 -12.89 -7.96 0.20
C GLU A 18 -12.74 -7.09 1.45
N GLU A 19 -12.16 -7.64 2.52
CA GLU A 19 -11.88 -6.88 3.74
C GLU A 19 -10.86 -5.77 3.48
N PHE A 20 -9.81 -6.06 2.72
CA PHE A 20 -8.82 -5.06 2.34
C PHE A 20 -9.44 -3.94 1.51
N VAL A 21 -10.26 -4.25 0.51
CA VAL A 21 -10.96 -3.24 -0.30
C VAL A 21 -11.88 -2.39 0.58
N THR A 22 -12.67 -3.03 1.44
CA THR A 22 -13.56 -2.34 2.39
C THR A 22 -12.78 -1.40 3.30
N TRP A 23 -11.62 -1.83 3.79
CA TRP A 23 -10.75 -1.00 4.61
C TRP A 23 -10.19 0.21 3.83
N VAL A 24 -9.73 0.02 2.59
CA VAL A 24 -9.23 1.12 1.76
C VAL A 24 -10.34 2.14 1.53
N GLU A 25 -11.53 1.69 1.13
CA GLU A 25 -12.69 2.56 0.87
C GLU A 25 -13.14 3.31 2.12
N GLY A 26 -13.18 2.63 3.27
CA GLY A 26 -13.45 3.24 4.57
C GLY A 26 -12.43 4.31 4.92
N LEU A 27 -11.13 4.00 4.82
CA LEU A 27 -10.05 4.94 5.10
C LEU A 27 -10.16 6.19 4.22
N VAL A 28 -10.39 6.04 2.92
CA VAL A 28 -10.46 7.19 2.00
C VAL A 28 -11.73 8.01 2.17
N SER A 29 -12.84 7.39 2.57
CA SER A 29 -14.07 8.12 2.88
C SER A 29 -13.95 9.02 4.11
N GLN A 30 -13.05 8.69 5.05
CA GLN A 30 -12.80 9.46 6.27
C GLN A 30 -11.82 10.62 6.07
N MET A 31 -11.12 10.67 4.92
CA MET A 31 -10.12 11.71 4.68
C MET A 31 -10.78 13.03 4.26
N GLU A 32 -10.94 13.93 5.21
CA GLU A 32 -11.53 15.27 4.98
C GLU A 32 -10.52 16.31 4.46
N SER A 33 -9.20 16.02 4.55
CA SER A 33 -8.10 16.99 4.32
C SER A 33 -7.33 16.80 3.00
N VAL A 34 -7.84 16.03 2.04
CA VAL A 34 -7.17 15.91 0.72
C VAL A 34 -7.45 17.17 -0.09
N ASP A 35 -6.66 18.21 0.15
CA ASP A 35 -6.77 19.49 -0.53
C ASP A 35 -6.30 19.35 -1.98
N ARG A 36 -7.26 19.31 -2.90
CA ARG A 36 -6.98 19.27 -4.35
C ARG A 36 -6.24 20.53 -4.83
N SER A 37 -6.35 21.66 -4.12
CA SER A 37 -5.61 22.88 -4.43
C SER A 37 -4.12 22.78 -4.05
N ALA A 38 -3.75 21.82 -3.20
CA ALA A 38 -2.37 21.51 -2.83
C ALA A 38 -1.70 20.49 -3.77
N ASN A 39 -2.25 20.23 -4.96
CA ASN A 39 -1.80 19.21 -5.91
C ASN A 39 -1.78 17.78 -5.33
N MET A 40 -2.73 17.48 -4.45
CA MET A 40 -2.96 16.12 -3.99
C MET A 40 -3.86 15.36 -4.96
N HIS A 41 -3.44 14.16 -5.38
CA HIS A 41 -4.18 13.33 -6.33
C HIS A 41 -4.63 12.01 -5.73
N TRP A 42 -5.88 11.63 -6.01
CA TRP A 42 -6.43 10.31 -5.72
C TRP A 42 -7.08 9.74 -6.97
N CYS A 43 -6.78 8.49 -7.30
CA CYS A 43 -7.46 7.78 -8.38
C CYS A 43 -8.52 6.84 -7.80
N ALA A 44 -9.77 6.97 -8.26
CA ALA A 44 -10.83 6.03 -7.87
C ALA A 44 -10.52 4.58 -8.26
N HIS A 45 -9.76 4.37 -9.34
CA HIS A 45 -9.25 3.06 -9.75
C HIS A 45 -7.91 2.76 -9.08
N TRP A 46 -7.77 2.98 -7.77
CA TRP A 46 -6.51 2.86 -7.05
C TRP A 46 -5.86 1.47 -7.22
N TRP A 47 -6.67 0.42 -7.36
CA TRP A 47 -6.23 -0.96 -7.63
C TRP A 47 -5.50 -1.14 -8.96
N ALA A 48 -5.67 -0.23 -9.92
CA ALA A 48 -4.94 -0.23 -11.19
C ALA A 48 -3.50 0.31 -11.06
N HIS A 49 -3.09 0.74 -9.86
CA HIS A 49 -1.77 1.30 -9.58
C HIS A 49 -1.00 0.38 -8.62
N THR A 50 -0.12 -0.48 -9.14
CA THR A 50 0.63 -1.47 -8.35
C THR A 50 1.34 -0.87 -7.13
N GLU A 51 2.08 0.23 -7.29
CA GLU A 51 2.73 0.90 -6.15
C GLU A 51 1.72 1.39 -5.10
N ALA A 52 0.53 1.84 -5.53
CA ALA A 52 -0.50 2.25 -4.58
C ALA A 52 -1.05 1.05 -3.81
N VAL A 53 -1.31 -0.07 -4.49
CA VAL A 53 -1.73 -1.33 -3.87
C VAL A 53 -0.69 -1.77 -2.83
N ASP A 54 0.59 -1.86 -3.21
CA ASP A 54 1.67 -2.28 -2.30
C ASP A 54 1.74 -1.39 -1.04
N ARG A 55 1.65 -0.08 -1.21
CA ARG A 55 1.65 0.89 -0.10
C ARG A 55 0.42 0.75 0.79
N LEU A 56 -0.76 0.60 0.21
CA LEU A 56 -2.01 0.42 0.96
C LEU A 56 -2.02 -0.92 1.71
N THR A 57 -1.49 -1.99 1.12
CA THR A 57 -1.33 -3.29 1.78
C THR A 57 -0.40 -3.18 3.00
N ALA A 58 0.73 -2.50 2.86
CA ALA A 58 1.64 -2.25 3.99
C ALA A 58 0.97 -1.43 5.10
N LEU A 59 0.20 -0.39 4.73
CA LEU A 59 -0.56 0.40 5.70
C LEU A 59 -1.61 -0.42 6.44
N HIS A 60 -2.34 -1.29 5.72
CA HIS A 60 -3.36 -2.15 6.33
C HIS A 60 -2.74 -3.13 7.32
N ALA A 61 -1.61 -3.76 6.96
CA ALA A 61 -0.91 -4.67 7.86
C ALA A 61 -0.51 -3.98 9.18
N GLN A 62 0.06 -2.77 9.11
CA GLN A 62 0.41 -2.02 10.32
C GLN A 62 -0.81 -1.46 11.06
N TRP A 63 -1.92 -1.23 10.36
CA TRP A 63 -3.18 -0.81 10.99
C TRP A 63 -3.76 -1.93 11.86
N LEU A 64 -3.69 -3.18 11.38
CA LEU A 64 -4.12 -4.34 12.15
C LEU A 64 -3.29 -4.49 13.44
N VAL A 65 -1.97 -4.39 13.35
CA VAL A 65 -1.06 -4.40 14.52
C VAL A 65 -1.43 -3.27 15.49
N ALA A 66 -1.59 -2.04 14.97
CA ALA A 66 -1.88 -0.89 15.81
C ALA A 66 -3.25 -0.96 16.51
N LYS A 67 -4.22 -1.67 15.92
CA LYS A 67 -5.51 -1.95 16.57
C LYS A 67 -5.37 -2.93 17.72
N GLU A 68 -4.57 -3.97 17.56
CA GLU A 68 -4.33 -4.97 18.61
C GLU A 68 -3.57 -4.35 19.79
N GLU A 69 -2.57 -3.51 19.50
CA GLU A 69 -1.71 -2.89 20.51
C GLU A 69 -2.26 -1.57 21.07
N ASN A 70 -3.42 -1.11 20.62
CA ASN A 70 -4.00 0.19 20.96
C ASN A 70 -3.02 1.38 20.68
N SER A 71 -2.24 1.28 19.60
CA SER A 71 -1.17 2.22 19.22
C SER A 71 -1.54 3.06 17.97
N MET A 72 -2.83 3.24 17.70
CA MET A 72 -3.36 3.94 16.51
C MET A 72 -2.80 5.35 16.26
N SER A 73 -2.51 6.11 17.33
CA SER A 73 -1.88 7.44 17.18
C SER A 73 -0.51 7.35 16.51
N HIS A 74 0.30 6.35 16.89
CA HIS A 74 1.59 6.10 16.26
C HIS A 74 1.42 5.66 14.81
N TRP A 75 0.43 4.81 14.53
CA TRP A 75 0.15 4.38 13.15
C TRP A 75 -0.14 5.55 12.21
N TRP A 76 -0.95 6.51 12.65
CA TRP A 76 -1.24 7.72 11.86
C TRP A 76 0.04 8.50 11.53
N VAL A 77 0.83 8.83 12.56
CA VAL A 77 1.99 9.71 12.41
C VAL A 77 3.17 9.03 11.71
N SER A 78 3.41 7.75 12.00
CA SER A 78 4.62 7.05 11.56
C SER A 78 4.43 6.22 10.30
N HIS A 79 3.23 5.66 10.08
CA HIS A 79 2.95 4.86 8.89
C HIS A 79 2.11 5.66 7.89
N PHE A 80 0.91 6.08 8.27
CA PHE A 80 -0.01 6.73 7.34
C PHE A 80 0.60 8.00 6.75
N ASP A 81 1.05 8.96 7.56
CA ASP A 81 1.58 10.24 7.07
C ASP A 81 2.80 10.07 6.16
N ALA A 82 3.64 9.06 6.42
CA ALA A 82 4.81 8.75 5.60
C ALA A 82 4.40 8.25 4.21
N HIS A 83 3.42 7.34 4.13
CA HIS A 83 2.90 6.84 2.86
C HIS A 83 2.02 7.87 2.13
N ALA A 84 1.21 8.64 2.86
CA ALA A 84 0.31 9.66 2.32
C ALA A 84 1.07 10.74 1.55
N LYS A 85 2.23 11.18 2.07
CA LYS A 85 3.13 12.11 1.37
C LYS A 85 3.53 11.64 -0.02
N VAL A 86 3.61 10.33 -0.26
CA VAL A 86 3.96 9.77 -1.57
C VAL A 86 2.72 9.45 -2.40
N LEU A 87 1.73 8.79 -1.79
CA LEU A 87 0.49 8.38 -2.46
C LEU A 87 -0.18 9.58 -3.15
N PHE A 88 -0.31 10.69 -2.43
CA PHE A 88 -1.04 11.85 -2.90
C PHE A 88 -0.17 12.85 -3.67
N ALA A 89 1.15 12.70 -3.73
CA ALA A 89 2.02 13.66 -4.40
C ALA A 89 1.69 13.81 -5.90
N ILE A 90 1.95 15.00 -6.45
CA ILE A 90 1.88 15.30 -7.89
C ILE A 90 2.72 14.36 -8.76
N HIS A 91 3.79 13.80 -8.21
CA HIS A 91 4.65 12.81 -8.87
C HIS A 91 4.49 11.40 -8.28
N GLY A 92 3.47 11.20 -7.44
CA GLY A 92 3.13 9.92 -6.83
C GLY A 92 2.37 8.99 -7.77
N PRO A 93 1.94 7.81 -7.27
CA PRO A 93 1.28 6.77 -8.05
C PRO A 93 0.08 7.25 -8.87
N PHE A 94 -0.66 8.23 -8.35
CA PHE A 94 -1.89 8.81 -8.92
C PHE A 94 -1.67 10.11 -9.70
N GLY A 95 -0.45 10.67 -9.72
CA GLY A 95 -0.19 12.02 -10.24
C GLY A 95 -0.63 12.26 -11.68
N GLN A 96 -0.64 11.22 -12.52
CA GLN A 96 -1.10 11.30 -13.92
C GLN A 96 -2.62 11.23 -14.09
N CYS A 97 -3.35 10.72 -13.10
CA CYS A 97 -4.81 10.55 -13.20
C CYS A 97 -5.56 11.85 -12.85
N GLY A 98 -5.07 12.68 -11.92
CA GLY A 98 -5.83 13.86 -11.52
C GLY A 98 -7.25 13.49 -11.07
N THR A 99 -8.27 13.92 -11.82
CA THR A 99 -9.69 13.61 -11.57
C THR A 99 -10.24 12.40 -12.35
N LYS A 100 -9.52 11.88 -13.35
CA LYS A 100 -9.97 10.76 -14.20
C LYS A 100 -8.85 9.74 -14.35
N HIS A 101 -9.17 8.45 -14.23
CA HIS A 101 -8.13 7.43 -14.43
C HIS A 101 -7.52 7.53 -15.83
N VAL A 102 -6.19 7.41 -15.89
CA VAL A 102 -5.42 7.33 -17.12
C VAL A 102 -4.69 6.00 -17.09
N GLU A 103 -5.01 5.12 -18.05
CA GLU A 103 -4.28 3.88 -18.21
C GLU A 103 -2.81 4.18 -18.45
N LYS A 104 -1.95 3.61 -17.60
CA LYS A 104 -0.52 3.72 -17.83
C LYS A 104 -0.17 2.84 -19.04
N GLY A 105 0.43 3.43 -20.07
CA GLY A 105 1.12 2.68 -21.12
C GLY A 105 2.27 1.84 -20.55
N VAL A 106 3.06 1.18 -21.42
CA VAL A 106 4.24 0.38 -21.06
C VAL A 106 5.06 1.15 -20.01
N ARG A 107 5.08 0.61 -18.81
CA ARG A 107 5.33 1.29 -17.53
C ARG A 107 6.56 2.20 -17.55
N ARG A 108 6.53 3.27 -16.73
CA ARG A 108 7.74 3.88 -16.14
C ARG A 108 8.39 2.93 -15.11
N THR A 109 8.50 1.65 -15.43
CA THR A 109 9.33 0.74 -14.63
C THR A 109 10.75 1.21 -14.80
N LEU A 110 11.44 1.47 -13.69
CA LEU A 110 12.86 1.78 -13.76
C LEU A 110 13.55 0.61 -14.45
N ALA A 111 14.15 0.90 -15.60
CA ALA A 111 14.93 -0.10 -16.31
C ALA A 111 16.06 -0.55 -15.39
N CYS A 112 16.20 -1.86 -15.25
CA CYS A 112 17.26 -2.48 -14.49
C CYS A 112 17.94 -3.49 -15.41
N GLU A 113 19.24 -3.35 -15.56
CA GLU A 113 20.06 -4.32 -16.28
C GLU A 113 20.78 -5.19 -15.25
N GLN A 114 20.97 -6.47 -15.58
CA GLN A 114 21.74 -7.36 -14.74
C GLN A 114 23.20 -6.86 -14.69
N PRO A 115 23.83 -6.82 -13.50
CA PRO A 115 25.23 -6.45 -13.42
C PRO A 115 26.07 -7.45 -14.22
N PRO A 116 27.22 -7.02 -14.79
CA PRO A 116 28.13 -7.93 -15.47
C PRO A 116 28.54 -9.09 -14.55
N ALA A 117 28.80 -10.27 -15.12
CA ALA A 117 29.22 -11.45 -14.35
C ALA A 117 30.53 -11.25 -13.56
N THR A 118 31.34 -10.24 -13.91
CA THR A 118 32.58 -9.86 -13.24
C THR A 118 32.39 -8.83 -12.13
N TRP A 119 31.15 -8.39 -11.86
CA TRP A 119 30.88 -7.37 -10.85
C TRP A 119 31.07 -7.95 -9.44
N SER A 120 31.88 -7.25 -8.63
CA SER A 120 32.01 -7.48 -7.19
C SER A 120 31.67 -6.19 -6.45
N TRP A 121 31.25 -6.34 -5.19
CA TRP A 121 30.95 -5.23 -4.29
C TRP A 121 32.18 -4.39 -3.93
#